data_AF-A0A932HHY9-F1
#
_entry.id   AF-A0A932HHY9-F1
#
_cell.length_a   1.000
_cell.length_b   1.000
_cell.length_c   1.000
_cell.angle_alpha   90.00
_cell.angle_beta   90.00
_cell.angle_gamma   90.00
#
_symmetry.space_group_name_H-M   'P 1'
#
loop_
_entity.id
_entity.type
_entity.pdbx_description
1 polymer ?
#
loop_
_entity_poly.entity_id
_entity_poly.type
_entity_poly.pdbx_seq_one_letter_code
_entity_poly.pdbx_strand_id
1 'polypeptide(L)'
;MSLGTGETGLASWYGPDFHGRRTSSGEIYDMYQLTAAHRELPLGTWIMVTNLTTGRSVELRVNDRGPFVLDRILDVSYAAGRLLGMIAPGVIPVRVVVTRLAPGDGPEPAGLSVRYTVQVGSFASEPNARSLEQSLRGSFPDVEVVRRVVGGDAYFRVRVGNFARRPEALTLAERLAARGLSVVIMERDR
;
A
#
# COMPACT_ATOMS: atom_id res chain seq x y z
N MET A 1 -17.85 1.56 -8.69
CA MET A 1 -17.78 2.28 -9.99
C MET A 1 -16.90 1.50 -10.97
N SER A 2 -17.10 1.68 -12.27
CA SER A 2 -16.25 1.11 -13.34
C SER A 2 -15.36 2.17 -13.98
N LEU A 3 -14.40 1.76 -14.82
CA LEU A 3 -13.58 2.66 -15.65
C LEU A 3 -14.45 3.67 -16.40
N GLY A 4 -14.04 4.94 -16.43
CA GLY A 4 -14.77 6.01 -17.12
C GLY A 4 -16.08 6.46 -16.44
N THR A 5 -16.57 5.76 -15.42
CA THR A 5 -17.65 6.27 -14.55
C THR A 5 -17.11 7.42 -13.70
N GLY A 6 -17.92 8.47 -13.53
CA GLY A 6 -17.58 9.60 -12.70
C GLY A 6 -18.62 9.92 -11.63
N GLU A 7 -18.14 10.40 -10.49
CA GLU A 7 -18.92 10.98 -9.39
C GLU A 7 -18.73 12.50 -9.36
N THR A 8 -19.63 13.23 -8.73
CA THR A 8 -19.47 14.66 -8.43
C THR A 8 -19.91 14.94 -7.00
N GLY A 9 -19.14 15.74 -6.28
CA GLY A 9 -19.37 16.05 -4.85
C GLY A 9 -18.31 17.00 -4.32
N LEU A 10 -18.23 17.15 -2.99
CA LEU A 10 -17.22 18.01 -2.36
C LEU A 10 -15.93 17.23 -2.03
N ALA A 11 -14.78 17.87 -2.23
CA ALA A 11 -13.49 17.37 -1.76
C ALA A 11 -12.86 18.31 -0.72
N SER A 12 -12.18 17.74 0.28
CA SER A 12 -11.26 18.48 1.17
C SER A 12 -9.83 17.95 1.07
N TRP A 13 -8.91 18.45 1.88
CA TRP A 13 -7.51 18.02 1.91
C TRP A 13 -7.03 17.71 3.33
N TYR A 14 -6.12 16.75 3.46
CA TYR A 14 -5.57 16.34 4.76
C TYR A 14 -4.58 17.36 5.31
N GLY A 15 -4.88 17.87 6.51
CA GLY A 15 -3.99 18.76 7.27
C GLY A 15 -2.63 18.12 7.62
N PRO A 16 -1.63 18.93 8.00
CA PRO A 16 -0.27 18.47 8.30
C PRO A 16 -0.22 17.42 9.43
N ASP A 17 -1.17 17.44 10.37
CA ASP A 17 -1.22 16.53 11.52
C ASP A 17 -1.27 15.05 11.14
N PHE A 18 -1.73 14.72 9.93
CA PHE A 18 -1.81 13.35 9.42
C PHE A 18 -0.46 12.83 8.90
N HIS A 19 0.49 13.70 8.56
CA HIS A 19 1.75 13.33 7.93
C HIS A 19 2.55 12.33 8.79
N GLY A 20 3.13 11.31 8.16
CA GLY A 20 3.88 10.25 8.85
C GLY A 20 3.01 9.15 9.49
N ARG A 21 1.67 9.29 9.50
CA ARG A 21 0.76 8.23 9.98
C ARG A 21 0.54 7.16 8.91
N ARG A 22 0.09 5.97 9.30
CA ARG A 22 -0.31 4.92 8.35
C ARG A 22 -1.69 5.20 7.75
N THR A 23 -1.82 4.99 6.45
CA THR A 23 -3.10 4.95 5.72
C THR A 23 -3.72 3.55 5.77
N SER A 24 -4.95 3.42 5.27
CA SER A 24 -5.66 2.15 5.12
C SER A 24 -5.02 1.18 4.10
N SER A 25 -4.14 1.64 3.20
CA SER A 25 -3.30 0.74 2.40
C SER A 25 -2.09 0.18 3.16
N GLY A 26 -1.81 0.72 4.35
CA GLY A 26 -0.63 0.39 5.16
C GLY A 26 0.62 1.21 4.83
N GLU A 27 0.54 2.09 3.82
CA GLU A 27 1.57 3.06 3.48
C GLU A 27 1.68 4.16 4.54
N ILE A 28 2.83 4.84 4.60
CA ILE A 28 2.96 6.07 5.38
C ILE A 28 2.43 7.23 4.55
N TYR A 29 1.50 8.01 5.11
CA TYR A 29 0.95 9.19 4.47
C TYR A 29 2.00 10.30 4.33
N ASP A 30 2.38 10.55 3.09
CA ASP A 30 3.18 11.69 2.68
C ASP A 30 2.29 12.77 2.07
N MET A 31 2.24 13.94 2.71
CA MET A 31 1.41 15.06 2.27
C MET A 31 1.88 15.67 0.94
N TYR A 32 3.10 15.35 0.52
CA TYR A 32 3.70 15.81 -0.74
C TYR A 32 3.49 14.85 -1.92
N GLN A 33 2.98 13.63 -1.68
CA GLN A 33 2.61 12.69 -2.75
C GLN A 33 1.22 12.98 -3.32
N LEU A 34 0.93 12.51 -4.53
CA LEU A 34 -0.36 12.70 -5.22
C LEU A 34 -1.34 11.57 -4.89
N THR A 35 -1.88 11.60 -3.68
CA THR A 35 -2.80 10.57 -3.17
C THR A 35 -4.13 11.15 -2.67
N ALA A 36 -5.10 10.25 -2.48
CA ALA A 36 -6.41 10.57 -1.94
C ALA A 36 -6.99 9.42 -1.08
N ALA A 37 -7.95 9.78 -0.24
CA ALA A 37 -8.83 8.87 0.45
C ALA A 37 -10.21 8.85 -0.19
N HIS A 38 -10.77 7.64 -0.35
CA HIS A 38 -12.13 7.43 -0.84
C HIS A 38 -12.79 6.29 -0.05
N ARG A 39 -14.10 6.39 0.19
CA ARG A 39 -14.88 5.39 0.95
C ARG A 39 -14.86 4.01 0.29
N GLU A 40 -15.35 3.97 -0.94
CA GLU A 40 -15.67 2.71 -1.63
C GLU A 40 -14.65 2.27 -2.69
N LEU A 41 -13.99 3.20 -3.39
CA LEU A 41 -13.03 2.84 -4.45
C LEU A 41 -11.94 1.92 -3.90
N PRO A 42 -11.57 0.83 -4.61
CA PRO A 42 -10.46 -0.03 -4.23
C PRO A 42 -9.17 0.76 -4.03
N LEU A 43 -8.40 0.43 -2.98
CA LEU A 43 -7.07 1.01 -2.76
C LEU A 43 -6.17 0.64 -3.95
N GLY A 44 -5.38 1.59 -4.44
CA GLY A 44 -4.62 1.48 -5.69
C GLY A 44 -5.35 1.99 -6.95
N THR A 45 -6.63 2.35 -6.85
CA THR A 45 -7.38 2.99 -7.96
C THR A 45 -6.77 4.35 -8.28
N TRP A 46 -6.56 4.64 -9.57
CA TRP A 46 -6.23 5.97 -10.05
C TRP A 46 -7.48 6.70 -10.51
N ILE A 47 -7.56 7.96 -10.13
CA ILE A 47 -8.68 8.85 -10.40
C ILE A 47 -8.17 10.17 -10.98
N MET A 48 -8.84 10.65 -12.02
CA MET A 48 -8.74 12.05 -12.43
C MET A 48 -9.71 12.87 -11.59
N VAL A 49 -9.18 13.80 -10.82
CA VAL A 49 -9.98 14.76 -10.02
C VAL A 49 -9.96 16.09 -10.75
N THR A 50 -11.14 16.66 -11.02
CA THR A 50 -11.30 17.96 -11.67
C THR A 50 -12.04 18.92 -10.74
N ASN A 51 -11.43 20.05 -10.41
CA ASN A 51 -12.09 21.17 -9.73
C ASN A 51 -13.12 21.80 -10.67
N LEU A 52 -14.41 21.73 -10.32
CA LEU A 52 -15.51 22.19 -11.16
C LEU A 52 -15.64 23.72 -11.24
N THR A 53 -15.03 24.45 -10.31
CA THR A 53 -15.00 25.93 -10.32
C THR A 53 -13.93 26.48 -11.25
N THR A 54 -12.81 25.76 -11.44
CA THR A 54 -11.63 26.29 -12.18
C THR A 54 -11.22 25.46 -13.40
N GLY A 55 -11.79 24.28 -13.60
CA GLY A 55 -11.40 23.33 -14.65
C GLY A 55 -10.04 22.65 -14.42
N ARG A 56 -9.30 23.00 -13.36
CA ARG A 56 -8.01 22.37 -13.04
C ARG A 56 -8.20 20.90 -12.67
N SER A 57 -7.32 20.04 -13.16
CA SER A 57 -7.35 18.61 -12.87
C SER A 57 -6.00 18.04 -12.47
N VAL A 58 -6.04 16.91 -11.76
CA VAL A 58 -4.86 16.14 -11.35
C VAL A 58 -5.23 14.65 -11.24
N GLU A 59 -4.34 13.77 -11.67
CA GLU A 59 -4.49 12.32 -11.45
C GLU A 59 -3.89 11.94 -10.10
N LEU A 60 -4.68 11.24 -9.28
CA LEU A 60 -4.31 10.82 -7.91
C LEU A 60 -4.49 9.30 -7.75
N ARG A 61 -3.70 8.69 -6.87
CA ARG A 61 -3.93 7.31 -6.43
C ARG A 61 -4.69 7.27 -5.11
N VAL A 62 -5.77 6.50 -5.06
CA VAL A 62 -6.52 6.22 -3.83
C VAL A 62 -5.68 5.29 -2.95
N ASN A 63 -5.17 5.76 -1.81
CA ASN A 63 -4.37 4.95 -0.89
C ASN A 63 -4.90 4.93 0.56
N ASP A 64 -6.04 5.59 0.83
CA ASP A 64 -6.67 5.60 2.15
C ASP A 64 -8.23 5.54 2.09
N ARG A 65 -8.87 5.47 3.26
CA ARG A 65 -10.32 5.40 3.46
C ARG A 65 -10.84 6.67 4.16
N GLY A 66 -12.02 7.10 3.73
CA GLY A 66 -12.64 8.36 4.13
C GLY A 66 -13.08 9.14 2.88
N PRO A 67 -13.52 10.40 2.99
CA PRO A 67 -13.94 11.08 4.21
C PRO A 67 -15.02 10.32 4.97
N PHE A 68 -15.07 10.46 6.30
CA PHE A 68 -16.20 9.96 7.12
C PHE A 68 -17.22 11.07 7.46
N VAL A 69 -17.10 12.24 6.82
CA VAL A 69 -18.04 13.37 6.90
C VAL A 69 -19.01 13.29 5.72
N LEU A 70 -20.32 13.24 5.98
CA LEU A 70 -21.37 12.89 5.01
C LEU A 70 -21.26 13.65 3.67
N ASP A 71 -21.10 14.97 3.71
CA ASP A 71 -21.22 15.82 2.51
C ASP A 71 -19.98 15.86 1.59
N ARG A 72 -18.91 15.14 1.94
CA ARG A 72 -17.69 15.04 1.12
C ARG A 72 -17.58 13.67 0.46
N ILE A 73 -16.95 13.57 -0.71
CA ILE A 73 -16.71 12.32 -1.43
C ILE A 73 -15.22 11.92 -1.45
N LEU A 74 -14.32 12.88 -1.27
CA LEU A 74 -12.87 12.70 -1.41
C LEU A 74 -12.10 13.59 -0.43
N ASP A 75 -11.04 13.06 0.19
CA ASP A 75 -10.05 13.87 0.90
C ASP A 75 -8.69 13.66 0.22
N VAL A 76 -8.04 14.72 -0.26
CA VAL A 76 -6.80 14.65 -1.05
C VAL A 76 -5.55 15.05 -0.24
N SER A 77 -4.36 14.74 -0.75
CA SER A 77 -3.11 15.23 -0.15
C SER A 77 -2.94 16.75 -0.28
N TYR A 78 -2.05 17.34 0.53
CA TYR A 78 -1.72 18.76 0.42
C TYR A 78 -1.15 19.14 -0.97
N ALA A 79 -0.27 18.30 -1.55
CA ALA A 79 0.24 18.52 -2.91
C ALA A 79 -0.88 18.52 -3.96
N ALA A 80 -1.79 17.55 -3.91
CA ALA A 80 -2.97 17.51 -4.76
C ALA A 80 -3.85 18.75 -4.59
N GLY A 81 -4.07 19.17 -3.34
CA GLY A 81 -4.85 20.35 -3.01
C GLY A 81 -4.24 21.66 -3.52
N ARG A 82 -2.91 21.78 -3.56
CA ARG A 82 -2.22 22.91 -4.21
C ARG A 82 -2.49 22.97 -5.71
N LEU A 83 -2.39 21.82 -6.40
CA LEU A 83 -2.62 21.74 -7.85
C LEU A 83 -4.09 22.06 -8.21
N LEU A 84 -5.03 21.51 -7.45
CA LEU A 84 -6.47 21.78 -7.60
C LEU A 84 -6.89 23.20 -7.18
N GLY A 85 -6.01 23.95 -6.48
CA GLY A 85 -6.30 25.30 -6.01
C GLY A 85 -7.22 25.37 -4.79
N MET A 86 -7.29 24.31 -3.98
CA MET A 86 -8.23 24.20 -2.86
C MET A 86 -7.66 24.58 -1.48
N ILE A 87 -6.39 24.97 -1.37
CA ILE A 87 -5.77 25.27 -0.07
C ILE A 87 -6.48 26.41 0.67
N ALA A 88 -6.75 27.53 0.00
CA ALA A 88 -7.45 28.66 0.61
C ALA A 88 -8.97 28.44 0.77
N PRO A 89 -9.70 27.85 -0.21
CA PRO A 89 -11.10 27.46 0.00
C PRO A 89 -11.32 26.36 1.06
N GLY A 90 -10.33 25.51 1.31
CA GLY A 90 -10.41 24.32 2.17
C GLY A 90 -11.22 23.17 1.54
N VAL A 91 -12.41 23.47 1.01
CA VAL A 91 -13.34 22.54 0.37
C VAL A 91 -13.74 23.09 -1.01
N ILE A 92 -13.81 22.22 -2.02
CA ILE A 92 -14.23 22.58 -3.38
C ILE A 92 -15.16 21.54 -4.01
N PRO A 93 -16.04 21.92 -4.96
CA PRO A 93 -16.76 20.96 -5.78
C PRO A 93 -15.81 20.31 -6.80
N VAL A 94 -15.84 18.98 -6.88
CA VAL A 94 -15.03 18.19 -7.81
C VAL A 94 -15.85 17.18 -8.59
N ARG A 95 -15.36 16.84 -9.77
CA ARG A 95 -15.70 15.60 -10.47
C ARG A 95 -14.54 14.62 -10.31
N VAL A 96 -14.84 13.39 -9.93
CA VAL A 96 -13.90 12.28 -9.81
C VAL A 96 -14.21 11.29 -10.93
N VAL A 97 -13.24 10.92 -11.77
CA VAL A 97 -13.41 9.90 -12.82
C VAL A 97 -12.36 8.82 -12.64
N VAL A 98 -12.77 7.55 -12.64
CA VAL A 98 -11.83 6.41 -12.56
C VAL A 98 -11.07 6.28 -13.88
N THR A 99 -9.77 6.59 -13.86
CA THR A 99 -8.87 6.46 -15.03
C THR A 99 -8.22 5.08 -15.11
N ARG A 100 -7.90 4.49 -13.95
CA ARG A 100 -7.39 3.12 -13.81
C ARG A 100 -8.00 2.51 -12.56
N LEU A 101 -8.80 1.46 -12.70
CA LEU A 101 -9.19 0.65 -11.55
C LEU A 101 -7.94 0.14 -10.84
N ALA A 102 -7.99 -0.06 -9.53
CA ALA A 102 -6.97 -0.85 -8.85
C ALA A 102 -6.84 -2.21 -9.58
N PRO A 103 -5.62 -2.74 -9.76
CA PRO A 103 -5.45 -4.04 -10.40
C PRO A 103 -6.16 -5.15 -9.63
N GLY A 104 -7.36 -5.54 -10.08
CA GLY A 104 -8.24 -6.59 -9.53
C GLY A 104 -8.11 -6.79 -8.01
N ASP A 105 -7.42 -7.81 -7.49
CA ASP A 105 -6.90 -9.07 -8.06
C ASP A 105 -6.37 -9.08 -9.51
N GLY A 106 -5.38 -8.24 -9.80
CA GLY A 106 -4.68 -8.17 -11.10
C GLY A 106 -3.24 -7.69 -10.95
N PRO A 107 -2.41 -7.77 -12.01
CA PRO A 107 -1.01 -7.38 -11.92
C PRO A 107 -0.81 -5.86 -11.84
N GLU A 108 0.09 -5.42 -10.94
CA GLU A 108 0.74 -4.11 -10.98
C GLU A 108 1.26 -3.79 -12.40
N PRO A 109 1.24 -2.52 -12.85
CA PRO A 109 1.71 -2.15 -14.18
C PRO A 109 3.17 -2.60 -14.39
N ALA A 110 3.42 -3.24 -15.54
CA ALA A 110 4.70 -3.86 -15.85
C ALA A 110 5.84 -2.82 -15.88
N GLY A 111 6.68 -2.83 -14.85
CA GLY A 111 7.85 -1.97 -14.72
C GLY A 111 8.70 -2.30 -13.49
N LEU A 112 8.07 -2.62 -12.37
CA LEU A 112 8.74 -3.08 -11.14
C LEU A 112 8.15 -4.42 -10.69
N SER A 113 8.92 -5.49 -10.90
CA SER A 113 8.55 -6.86 -10.54
C SER A 113 8.70 -7.13 -9.03
N VAL A 114 7.99 -6.37 -8.20
CA VAL A 114 8.00 -6.57 -6.75
C VAL A 114 7.33 -7.90 -6.43
N ARG A 115 8.11 -8.82 -5.84
CA ARG A 115 7.62 -10.07 -5.27
C ARG A 115 7.53 -9.90 -3.75
N TYR A 116 6.67 -10.66 -3.09
CA TYR A 116 6.55 -10.64 -1.63
C TYR A 116 6.99 -11.96 -1.01
N THR A 117 7.48 -11.93 0.23
CA THR A 117 7.85 -13.10 1.01
C THR A 117 7.59 -12.85 2.49
N VAL A 118 7.39 -13.90 3.28
CA VAL A 118 7.17 -13.80 4.73
C VAL A 118 8.45 -14.18 5.46
N GLN A 119 9.11 -13.22 6.09
CA GLN A 119 10.24 -13.49 6.98
C GLN A 119 9.72 -13.98 8.34
N VAL A 120 10.27 -15.11 8.81
CA VAL A 120 9.89 -15.79 10.07
C VAL A 120 11.02 -15.80 11.11
N GLY A 121 12.20 -15.29 10.75
CA GLY A 121 13.33 -15.13 11.66
C GLY A 121 14.53 -14.46 10.99
N SER A 122 15.43 -13.92 11.80
CA SER A 122 16.71 -13.35 11.36
C SER A 122 17.77 -13.65 12.42
N PHE A 123 18.81 -14.40 12.05
CA PHE A 123 19.79 -14.97 12.98
C PHE A 123 21.21 -14.53 12.61
N ALA A 124 22.09 -14.32 13.60
CA ALA A 124 23.53 -14.18 13.34
C ALA A 124 24.21 -15.54 13.05
N SER A 125 23.62 -16.64 13.53
CA SER A 125 24.10 -18.03 13.35
C SER A 125 23.36 -18.70 12.18
N GLU A 126 24.11 -19.16 11.18
CA GLU A 126 23.57 -19.96 10.07
C GLU A 126 22.95 -21.29 10.54
N PRO A 127 23.59 -22.09 11.43
CA PRO A 127 22.96 -23.27 12.01
C PRO A 127 21.58 -23.01 12.60
N ASN A 128 21.40 -21.91 13.36
CA ASN A 128 20.11 -21.59 13.98
C ASN A 128 19.02 -21.28 12.94
N ALA A 129 19.39 -20.56 11.87
CA ALA A 129 18.49 -20.30 10.75
C ALA A 129 18.09 -21.60 10.02
N ARG A 130 19.04 -22.51 9.81
CA ARG A 130 18.79 -23.82 9.19
C ARG A 130 17.93 -24.74 10.06
N SER A 131 18.07 -24.70 11.39
CA SER A 131 17.16 -25.44 12.28
C SER A 131 15.72 -24.96 12.16
N LEU A 132 15.48 -23.64 12.04
CA LEU A 132 14.13 -23.11 11.81
C LEU A 132 13.62 -23.48 10.40
N GLU A 133 14.43 -23.32 9.35
CA GLU A 133 14.11 -23.77 7.98
C GLU A 133 13.64 -25.24 7.98
N GLN A 134 14.42 -26.13 8.61
CA GLN A 134 14.14 -27.55 8.62
C GLN A 134 12.87 -27.92 9.42
N SER A 135 12.58 -27.21 10.51
CA SER A 135 11.32 -27.40 11.26
C SER A 135 10.07 -26.95 10.50
N LEU A 136 10.20 -25.95 9.61
CA LEU A 136 9.08 -25.42 8.83
C LEU A 136 8.86 -26.20 7.53
N ARG A 137 9.91 -26.80 6.96
CA ARG A 137 9.92 -27.43 5.63
C ARG A 137 8.81 -28.46 5.40
N GLY A 138 8.40 -29.19 6.45
CA GLY A 138 7.31 -30.17 6.38
C GLY A 138 5.90 -29.57 6.24
N SER A 139 5.69 -28.32 6.65
CA SER A 139 4.41 -27.58 6.46
C SER A 139 4.50 -26.50 5.37
N PHE A 140 5.71 -26.06 5.04
CA PHE A 140 6.00 -24.93 4.16
C PHE A 140 7.23 -25.28 3.29
N PRO A 141 7.04 -25.95 2.13
CA PRO A 141 8.17 -26.39 1.31
C PRO A 141 8.99 -25.23 0.75
N ASP A 142 8.36 -24.08 0.51
CA ASP A 142 8.99 -22.84 -0.01
C ASP A 142 9.70 -22.02 1.08
N VAL A 143 10.22 -22.68 2.14
CA VAL A 143 11.07 -22.05 3.15
C VAL A 143 12.54 -22.07 2.72
N GLU A 144 13.22 -20.94 2.90
CA GLU A 144 14.62 -20.73 2.54
C GLU A 144 15.38 -19.94 3.62
N VAL A 145 16.71 -20.12 3.67
CA VAL A 145 17.64 -19.24 4.39
C VAL A 145 18.35 -18.31 3.40
N VAL A 146 18.18 -16.99 3.57
CA VAL A 146 18.87 -15.96 2.77
C VAL A 146 19.91 -15.23 3.63
N ARG A 147 21.18 -15.31 3.23
CA ARG A 147 22.27 -14.53 3.83
C ARG A 147 22.22 -13.08 3.34
N ARG A 148 22.27 -12.13 4.28
CA ARG A 148 22.37 -10.67 4.02
C ARG A 148 23.48 -10.08 4.88
N VAL A 149 24.24 -9.14 4.32
CA VAL A 149 25.27 -8.39 5.07
C VAL A 149 24.73 -6.99 5.33
N VAL A 150 24.79 -6.54 6.58
CA VAL A 150 24.31 -5.22 7.03
C VAL A 150 25.36 -4.64 7.96
N GLY A 151 25.92 -3.46 7.64
CA GLY A 151 26.96 -2.82 8.46
C GLY A 151 28.31 -3.57 8.53
N GLY A 152 28.48 -4.64 7.75
CA GLY A 152 29.64 -5.56 7.81
C GLY A 152 29.27 -6.93 8.39
N ASP A 153 28.24 -7.01 9.23
CA ASP A 153 27.79 -8.25 9.87
C ASP A 153 26.87 -9.07 8.96
N ALA A 154 27.04 -10.39 9.01
CA ALA A 154 26.22 -11.34 8.25
C ALA A 154 25.04 -11.87 9.08
N TYR A 155 23.84 -11.76 8.52
CA TYR A 155 22.60 -12.28 9.08
C TYR A 155 21.93 -13.26 8.11
N PHE A 156 21.28 -14.27 8.67
CA PHE A 156 20.61 -15.35 7.99
C PHE A 156 19.11 -15.22 8.24
N ARG A 157 18.38 -14.76 7.23
CA ARG A 157 16.94 -14.51 7.28
C ARG A 157 16.21 -15.75 6.79
N VAL A 158 15.34 -16.31 7.63
CA VAL A 158 14.46 -17.42 7.25
C VAL A 158 13.20 -16.81 6.64
N ARG A 159 12.89 -17.19 5.41
CA ARG A 159 11.81 -16.61 4.61
C ARG A 159 10.95 -17.72 4.02
N VAL A 160 9.66 -17.45 3.81
CA VAL A 160 8.70 -18.42 3.28
C VAL A 160 7.92 -17.82 2.11
N GLY A 161 7.92 -18.54 0.98
CA GLY A 161 7.11 -18.25 -0.20
C GLY A 161 7.61 -17.09 -1.07
N ASN A 162 7.07 -17.05 -2.28
CA ASN A 162 7.37 -16.06 -3.32
C ASN A 162 6.08 -15.65 -4.03
N PHE A 163 5.47 -14.57 -3.56
CA PHE A 163 4.11 -14.17 -3.93
C PHE A 163 4.11 -13.06 -4.97
N ALA A 164 3.17 -13.11 -5.90
CA ALA A 164 2.91 -12.02 -6.83
C ALA A 164 2.17 -10.87 -6.14
N ARG A 165 1.33 -11.19 -5.14
CA ARG A 165 0.44 -10.21 -4.51
C ARG A 165 0.59 -10.23 -2.99
N ARG A 166 0.58 -9.05 -2.37
CA ARG A 166 0.70 -8.88 -0.92
C ARG A 166 -0.39 -9.62 -0.11
N PRO A 167 -1.67 -9.72 -0.55
CA PRO A 167 -2.68 -10.54 0.13
C PRO A 167 -2.32 -12.03 0.26
N GLU A 168 -1.66 -12.62 -0.75
CA GLU A 168 -1.23 -14.04 -0.70
C GLU A 168 -0.19 -14.25 0.42
N ALA A 169 0.74 -13.30 0.54
CA ALA A 169 1.73 -13.28 1.62
C ALA A 169 1.09 -13.02 2.99
N LEU A 170 -0.01 -12.25 3.07
CA LEU A 170 -0.75 -12.01 4.30
C LEU A 170 -1.43 -13.28 4.82
N THR A 171 -2.15 -14.02 3.97
CA THR A 171 -2.77 -15.29 4.34
C THR A 171 -1.73 -16.31 4.84
N LEU A 172 -0.52 -16.32 4.28
CA LEU A 172 0.56 -17.14 4.81
C LEU A 172 1.09 -16.61 6.16
N ALA A 173 1.29 -15.29 6.30
CA ALA A 173 1.77 -14.67 7.53
C ALA A 173 0.83 -14.94 8.71
N GLU A 174 -0.49 -14.88 8.51
CA GLU A 174 -1.49 -15.24 9.52
C GLU A 174 -1.37 -16.72 9.96
N ARG A 175 -1.19 -17.65 9.01
CA ARG A 175 -0.99 -19.09 9.28
C ARG A 175 0.31 -19.41 10.03
N LEU A 176 1.34 -18.58 9.86
CA LEU A 176 2.62 -18.68 10.55
C LEU A 176 2.55 -18.02 11.94
N ALA A 177 1.91 -16.86 12.06
CA ALA A 177 1.66 -16.18 13.33
C ALA A 177 0.80 -17.03 14.29
N ALA A 178 -0.21 -17.73 13.76
CA ALA A 178 -1.02 -18.68 14.51
C ALA A 178 -0.24 -19.89 15.07
N ARG A 179 1.00 -20.12 14.61
CA ARG A 179 1.95 -21.11 15.18
C ARG A 179 2.91 -20.50 16.21
N GLY A 180 2.71 -19.24 16.63
CA GLY A 180 3.57 -18.52 17.56
C GLY A 180 4.84 -17.91 16.93
N LEU A 181 4.94 -17.87 15.60
CA LEU A 181 6.10 -17.31 14.91
C LEU A 181 5.97 -15.78 14.77
N SER A 182 7.08 -15.07 14.97
CA SER A 182 7.16 -13.65 14.61
C SER A 182 7.28 -13.51 13.10
N VAL A 183 6.34 -12.82 12.46
CA VAL A 183 6.24 -12.71 11.00
C VAL A 183 6.39 -11.27 10.53
N VAL A 184 7.09 -11.08 9.41
CA VAL A 184 7.16 -9.80 8.67
C VAL A 184 6.94 -10.08 7.20
N ILE A 185 5.89 -9.50 6.62
CA ILE A 185 5.71 -9.47 5.15
C ILE A 185 6.66 -8.41 4.61
N MET A 186 7.49 -8.79 3.64
CA MET A 186 8.47 -7.90 3.04
C MET A 186 8.60 -8.17 1.54
N GLU A 187 9.11 -7.17 0.83
CA GLU A 187 9.50 -7.34 -0.56
C GLU A 187 10.64 -8.36 -0.65
N ARG A 188 10.54 -9.27 -1.62
CA ARG A 188 11.55 -10.25 -1.93
C ARG A 188 12.58 -9.56 -2.84
N ASP A 189 13.74 -9.26 -2.26
CA ASP A 189 14.93 -8.87 -3.00
C ASP A 189 15.13 -9.80 -4.23
N ARG A 190 15.62 -9.24 -5.34
CA ARG A 190 16.09 -10.02 -6.50
C ARG A 190 17.35 -10.83 -6.18
#